data_AF-A0A511MGZ1-F1
#
_entry.id   AF-A0A511MGZ1-F1
#
_cell.length_a   1.000
_cell.length_b   1.000
_cell.length_c   1.000
_cell.angle_alpha   90.00
_cell.angle_beta   90.00
_cell.angle_gamma   90.00
#
_symmetry.space_group_name_H-M   'P 1'
#
loop_
_entity.id
_entity.type
_entity.pdbx_description
1 polymer ?
#
loop_
_entity_poly.entity_id
_entity_poly.type
_entity_poly.pdbx_seq_one_letter_code
_entity_poly.pdbx_strand_id
1 'polypeptide(L)'
;MAQVQQDPASIREQQIAMSALAHTVRGDFKAVTALVDMIQDPDEGVRPAFVIVTLLAEFKKGIDQHDAEELALWFSHEAQALAAQADLT
;
A
#
# COMPACT_ATOMS: atom_id res chain seq x y z
N MET A 1 1.89 31.25 -4.04
CA MET A 1 2.56 29.94 -4.05
C MET A 1 1.72 29.02 -3.19
N ALA A 2 0.98 28.09 -3.79
CA ALA A 2 0.13 27.18 -3.03
C ALA A 2 1.05 26.17 -2.32
N GLN A 3 1.17 26.26 -1.00
CA GLN A 3 1.72 25.17 -0.21
C GLN A 3 0.81 23.96 -0.46
N VAL A 4 1.34 22.95 -1.14
CA VAL A 4 0.74 21.62 -1.20
C VAL A 4 0.83 21.10 0.23
N GLN A 5 -0.24 21.35 1.01
CA GLN A 5 -0.46 20.67 2.28
C GLN A 5 -0.56 19.19 1.91
N GLN A 6 0.54 18.44 2.09
CA GLN A 6 0.47 16.99 2.03
C GLN A 6 -0.25 16.58 3.31
N ASP A 7 -1.57 16.46 3.23
CA ASP A 7 -2.31 15.79 4.28
C ASP A 7 -1.71 14.39 4.44
N PRO A 8 -1.38 13.98 5.67
CA PRO A 8 -0.84 12.66 5.90
C PRO A 8 -1.85 11.64 5.33
N ALA A 9 -1.35 10.65 4.60
CA ALA A 9 -2.17 9.56 4.10
C ALA A 9 -2.98 8.99 5.27
N SER A 10 -4.29 8.86 5.08
CA SER A 10 -5.21 8.28 6.06
C SER A 10 -4.72 6.89 6.46
N ILE A 11 -5.06 6.48 7.69
CA ILE A 11 -4.65 5.17 8.21
C ILE A 11 -5.08 4.05 7.24
N ARG A 12 -6.25 4.19 6.60
CA ARG A 12 -6.73 3.26 5.58
C ARG A 12 -5.85 3.21 4.33
N GLU A 13 -5.40 4.36 3.81
CA GLU A 13 -4.49 4.40 2.67
C GLU A 13 -3.14 3.74 2.99
N GLN A 14 -2.65 3.93 4.22
CA GLN A 14 -1.41 3.29 4.68
C GLN A 14 -1.56 1.77 4.80
N GLN A 15 -2.69 1.27 5.31
CA GLN A 15 -2.99 -0.17 5.36
C GLN A 15 -2.99 -0.80 3.97
N ILE A 16 -3.69 -0.17 3.01
CA ILE A 16 -3.82 -0.69 1.66
C ILE A 16 -2.45 -0.70 0.95
N ALA A 17 -1.66 0.36 1.11
CA ALA A 17 -0.30 0.42 0.58
C ALA A 17 0.56 -0.72 1.14
N MET A 18 0.46 -0.98 2.44
CA MET A 18 1.24 -1.99 3.13
C MET A 18 0.85 -3.42 2.72
N SER A 19 -0.46 -3.69 2.58
CA SER A 19 -0.95 -4.96 2.03
C SER A 19 -0.51 -5.16 0.58
N ALA A 20 -0.58 -4.13 -0.25
CA ALA A 20 -0.15 -4.23 -1.64
C ALA A 20 1.35 -4.52 -1.77
N LEU A 21 2.18 -3.93 -0.91
CA LEU A 21 3.61 -4.23 -0.82
C LEU A 21 3.82 -5.69 -0.44
N ALA A 22 3.16 -6.19 0.61
CA ALA A 22 3.27 -7.60 1.02
C ALA A 22 2.96 -8.59 -0.11
N HIS A 23 1.87 -8.36 -0.85
CA HIS A 23 1.50 -9.22 -1.98
C HIS A 23 2.45 -9.07 -3.18
N THR A 24 3.00 -7.87 -3.41
CA THR A 24 4.01 -7.65 -4.46
C THR A 24 5.28 -8.43 -4.17
N VAL A 25 5.71 -8.44 -2.90
CA VAL A 25 6.91 -9.18 -2.48
C VAL A 25 6.74 -10.69 -2.68
N ARG A 26 5.56 -11.24 -2.34
CA ARG A 26 5.24 -12.66 -2.55
C ARG A 26 5.03 -13.04 -4.02
N GLY A 27 5.04 -12.07 -4.95
CA GLY A 27 4.69 -12.31 -6.35
C GLY A 27 3.21 -12.67 -6.57
N ASP A 28 2.34 -12.32 -5.63
CA ASP A 28 0.90 -12.55 -5.71
C ASP A 28 0.22 -11.45 -6.55
N PHE A 29 0.48 -11.50 -7.86
CA PHE A 29 0.01 -10.47 -8.78
C PHE A 29 -1.52 -10.36 -8.85
N LYS A 30 -2.26 -11.44 -8.54
CA LYS A 30 -3.72 -11.39 -8.49
C LYS A 30 -4.22 -10.53 -7.35
N ALA A 31 -3.65 -10.70 -6.16
CA ALA A 31 -3.99 -9.86 -5.00
C ALA A 31 -3.57 -8.40 -5.22
N VAL A 32 -2.40 -8.17 -5.84
CA VAL A 32 -1.98 -6.81 -6.22
C VAL A 32 -2.96 -6.16 -7.19
N THR A 33 -3.39 -6.86 -8.25
CA THR A 33 -4.39 -6.33 -9.18
C THR A 33 -5.71 -6.00 -8.48
N ALA A 34 -6.21 -6.89 -7.62
CA ALA A 34 -7.44 -6.66 -6.88
C ALA A 34 -7.35 -5.43 -5.95
N LEU A 35 -6.20 -5.23 -5.30
CA LEU A 35 -5.96 -4.04 -4.47
C LEU A 35 -5.87 -2.78 -5.33
N VAL A 36 -5.23 -2.83 -6.49
CA VAL A 36 -5.19 -1.70 -7.43
C VAL A 36 -6.60 -1.34 -7.91
N ASP A 37 -7.40 -2.33 -8.29
CA ASP A 37 -8.79 -2.14 -8.73
C ASP A 37 -9.65 -1.52 -7.61
N MET A 38 -9.46 -1.97 -6.36
CA MET A 38 -10.13 -1.41 -5.19
C MET A 38 -9.77 0.06 -4.94
N ILE A 39 -8.51 0.47 -5.15
CA ILE A 39 -8.09 1.87 -4.96
C ILE A 39 -8.51 2.75 -6.16
N GLN A 40 -8.80 2.15 -7.32
CA GLN A 40 -9.31 2.87 -8.49
C GLN A 40 -10.82 3.13 -8.44
N ASP A 41 -11.52 2.67 -7.39
CA ASP A 41 -12.93 2.99 -7.19
C ASP A 41 -13.12 4.52 -7.01
N PRO A 42 -13.86 5.19 -7.91
CA PRO A 42 -13.96 6.64 -7.97
C PRO A 42 -14.64 7.29 -6.75
N ASP A 43 -15.32 6.53 -5.89
CA ASP A 43 -16.02 7.08 -4.72
C ASP A 43 -15.08 7.53 -3.58
N GLU A 44 -13.81 7.11 -3.55
CA GLU A 44 -12.90 7.38 -2.42
C GLU A 44 -11.89 8.53 -2.63
N GLY A 45 -11.96 9.25 -3.76
CA GLY A 45 -11.07 10.39 -4.01
C GLY A 45 -9.71 9.97 -4.58
N VAL A 46 -9.38 10.54 -5.72
CA VAL A 46 -8.44 10.03 -6.73
C VAL A 46 -6.94 10.23 -6.38
N ARG A 47 -6.53 10.19 -5.11
CA ARG A 47 -5.12 10.47 -4.72
C ARG A 47 -4.25 9.28 -4.27
N PRO A 48 -4.74 8.23 -3.59
CA PRO A 48 -3.86 7.15 -3.13
C PRO A 48 -3.44 6.17 -4.24
N ALA A 49 -4.28 5.97 -5.27
CA ALA A 49 -4.04 4.98 -6.33
C ALA A 49 -2.69 5.18 -7.04
N PHE A 50 -2.38 6.43 -7.42
CA PHE A 50 -1.18 6.71 -8.21
C PHE A 50 0.10 6.55 -7.39
N VAL A 51 0.07 6.94 -6.11
CA VAL A 51 1.21 6.84 -5.20
C VAL A 51 1.49 5.37 -4.85
N ILE A 52 0.44 4.60 -4.52
CA ILE A 52 0.57 3.17 -4.22
C ILE A 52 1.08 2.40 -5.44
N VAL A 53 0.48 2.61 -6.62
CA VAL A 53 0.92 1.95 -7.86
C VAL A 53 2.38 2.29 -8.20
N THR A 54 2.78 3.56 -8.02
CA THR A 54 4.17 3.98 -8.28
C THR A 54 5.14 3.34 -7.28
N LEU A 55 4.79 3.29 -6.00
CA LEU A 55 5.59 2.62 -4.97
C LEU A 55 5.77 1.13 -5.27
N LEU A 56 4.71 0.44 -5.69
CA LEU A 56 4.78 -0.98 -6.05
C LEU A 56 5.68 -1.21 -7.27
N ALA A 57 5.63 -0.31 -8.27
CA ALA A 57 6.44 -0.41 -9.47
C ALA A 57 7.94 -0.19 -9.18
N GLU A 58 8.28 0.80 -8.36
CA GLU A 58 9.66 1.04 -7.93
C GLU A 58 10.17 -0.05 -6.99
N PHE A 59 9.33 -0.53 -6.07
CA PHE A 59 9.68 -1.62 -5.17
C PHE A 59 9.95 -2.93 -5.93
N LYS A 60 9.11 -3.26 -6.92
CA LYS A 60 9.30 -4.41 -7.81
C LYS A 60 10.62 -4.37 -8.58
N LYS A 61 11.14 -3.17 -8.89
CA LYS A 61 12.45 -3.02 -9.55
C LYS A 61 13.64 -3.27 -8.60
N GLY A 62 13.43 -3.22 -7.28
CA GLY A 62 14.49 -3.28 -6.26
C GLY A 62 14.46 -4.49 -5.32
N ILE A 63 13.49 -5.41 -5.46
CA ILE A 63 13.26 -6.55 -4.53
C ILE A 63 14.43 -7.55 -4.44
N ASP A 64 15.39 -7.55 -5.37
CA ASP A 64 16.42 -8.60 -5.51
C ASP A 64 17.45 -8.73 -4.35
N GLN A 65 17.29 -8.00 -3.24
CA GLN A 65 18.31 -7.90 -2.18
C GLN A 65 17.89 -8.46 -0.81
N HIS A 66 16.64 -8.92 -0.65
CA HIS A 66 16.10 -9.32 0.66
C HIS A 66 15.24 -10.58 0.58
N ASP A 67 15.07 -11.27 1.72
CA ASP A 67 14.14 -12.41 1.81
C ASP A 67 12.71 -11.92 1.64
N ALA A 68 12.11 -12.33 0.52
CA ALA A 68 10.78 -11.93 0.11
C ALA A 68 9.70 -12.32 1.13
N GLU A 69 9.84 -13.47 1.81
CA GLU A 69 8.82 -13.93 2.74
C GLU A 69 8.88 -13.13 4.05
N GLU A 70 10.08 -12.85 4.55
CA GLU A 70 10.29 -12.04 5.75
C GLU A 70 9.76 -10.61 5.56
N LEU A 71 10.05 -9.99 4.42
CA LEU A 71 9.54 -8.67 4.07
C LEU A 71 8.02 -8.65 3.95
N ALA A 72 7.43 -9.67 3.31
CA ALA A 72 5.98 -9.76 3.18
C ALA A 72 5.28 -9.91 4.53
N LEU A 73 5.86 -10.70 5.45
CA LEU A 73 5.39 -10.85 6.82
C LEU A 73 5.44 -9.52 7.58
N TRP A 74 6.56 -8.79 7.48
CA TRP A 74 6.71 -7.49 8.11
C TRP A 74 5.64 -6.50 7.64
N PHE A 75 5.46 -6.36 6.32
CA PHE A 75 4.42 -5.51 5.75
C PHE A 75 3.00 -5.95 6.18
N SER A 76 2.74 -7.27 6.25
CA SER A 76 1.42 -7.77 6.68
C SER A 76 1.11 -7.39 8.13
N HIS A 77 2.09 -7.45 9.04
CA HIS A 77 1.91 -7.04 10.42
C HIS A 77 1.68 -5.54 10.56
N GLU A 78 2.44 -4.73 9.81
CA GLU A 78 2.29 -3.28 9.84
C GLU A 78 0.90 -2.87 9.31
N ALA A 79 0.40 -3.52 8.26
CA ALA A 79 -0.97 -3.33 7.76
C ALA A 79 -2.03 -3.61 8.85
N GLN A 80 -1.87 -4.69 9.61
CA GLN A 80 -2.80 -5.05 10.68
C GLN A 80 -2.73 -4.06 11.86
N ALA A 81 -1.54 -3.60 12.22
CA ALA A 81 -1.37 -2.61 13.27
C ALA A 81 -2.05 -1.27 12.93
N LEU A 82 -1.96 -0.87 11.66
CA LEU A 82 -2.68 0.29 11.16
C LEU A 82 -4.19 0.05 11.13
N ALA A 83 -4.67 -1.14 10.77
CA ALA A 83 -6.10 -1.52 10.82
C ALA A 83 -6.69 -1.31 12.22
N ALA A 84 -6.01 -1.84 13.23
CA ALA A 84 -6.45 -1.71 14.61
C ALA A 84 -6.49 -0.26 15.11
N GLN A 85 -5.68 0.65 14.55
CA GLN A 85 -5.68 2.06 14.92
C GLN A 85 -6.82 2.85 14.27
N ALA A 86 -7.22 2.50 13.05
CA ALA A 86 -8.34 3.14 12.35
C ALA A 86 -9.69 2.82 13.00
N ASP A 87 -9.86 1.62 13.56
CA ASP A 87 -11.11 1.20 14.22
C ASP A 87 -11.37 1.88 15.57
N LEU A 88 -10.38 2.59 16.13
CA LEU A 88 -10.45 3.23 17.46
C LEU A 88 -10.75 4.74 17.42
N THR A 89 -10.90 5.32 16.22
CA THR A 89 -11.13 6.76 15.98
C THR A 89 -12.44 7.02 15.29
#